data_AF-A0A836X1P2-F1
#
_entry.id   AF-A0A836X1P2-F1
#
_cell.length_a   1.000
_cell.length_b   1.000
_cell.length_c   1.000
_cell.angle_alpha   90.00
_cell.angle_beta   90.00
_cell.angle_gamma   90.00
#
_symmetry.space_group_name_H-M   'P 1'
#
loop_
_entity.id
_entity.type
_entity.pdbx_description
1 polymer ?
#
loop_
_entity_poly.entity_id
_entity_poly.type
_entity_poly.pdbx_seq_one_letter_code
_entity_poly.pdbx_strand_id
1 'polypeptide(L)'
;MIEAEYSVPYLAHACMEPINCTASVSSMSCEVWIPTQAQHQVQIAAAEAAGVSEDDVTVNTTFLGGGFGRRGETDMVTQAVLASRAVGRPVKITWSREEDTRNDFYRPMAYGRLRAALDSNGNVTGWRHRIASPSILKRRASFATFSGHDITSVEGAANLPYQIPNQLIEYVMTETPVPVGFWRSVGSSQNAFITESFVDELAHAALQDPYTYRRELLVGKPRFQKVLDLAAEKAG
;
A
#
# COMPACT_ATOMS: atom_id res chain seq x y z
N MET A 1 -24.44 -14.29 15.65
CA MET A 1 -23.84 -13.47 14.58
C MET A 1 -23.16 -12.31 15.25
N ILE A 2 -21.90 -12.04 14.88
CA ILE A 2 -21.10 -10.92 15.39
C ILE A 2 -20.89 -9.95 14.23
N GLU A 3 -20.93 -8.65 14.50
CA GLU A 3 -20.74 -7.58 13.52
C GLU A 3 -19.91 -6.47 14.14
N ALA A 4 -18.93 -5.97 13.40
CA ALA A 4 -18.06 -4.87 13.83
C ALA A 4 -17.66 -4.00 12.64
N GLU A 5 -17.28 -2.76 12.94
CA GLU A 5 -16.85 -1.76 11.98
C GLU A 5 -15.50 -1.17 12.40
N TYR A 6 -14.64 -0.96 11.42
CA TYR A 6 -13.28 -0.48 11.63
C TYR A 6 -12.95 0.59 10.61
N SER A 7 -12.17 1.58 11.03
CA SER A 7 -11.63 2.60 10.14
C SER A 7 -10.15 2.81 10.41
N VAL A 8 -9.36 2.98 9.35
CA VAL A 8 -7.95 3.36 9.43
C VAL A 8 -7.70 4.63 8.63
N PRO A 9 -6.87 5.55 9.12
CA PRO A 9 -6.63 6.83 8.46
C PRO A 9 -5.64 6.68 7.29
N TYR A 10 -5.55 7.74 6.49
CA TYR A 10 -4.42 7.96 5.60
C TYR A 10 -3.11 7.98 6.38
N LEU A 11 -2.03 7.46 5.80
CA LEU A 11 -0.69 7.58 6.36
C LEU A 11 0.30 8.06 5.31
N ALA A 12 1.16 8.99 5.72
CA ALA A 12 2.34 9.38 4.97
C ALA A 12 3.44 8.32 5.10
N HIS A 13 4.36 8.30 4.14
CA HIS A 13 5.55 7.46 4.18
C HIS A 13 6.60 8.00 5.14
N ALA A 14 6.73 9.33 5.19
CA ALA A 14 7.66 10.05 6.07
C ALA A 14 9.08 9.47 6.07
N CYS A 15 9.62 9.15 4.88
CA CYS A 15 11.01 8.69 4.72
C CYS A 15 11.97 9.73 5.32
N MET A 16 13.05 9.30 5.99
CA MET A 16 13.99 10.24 6.63
C MET A 16 14.61 11.21 5.64
N GLU A 17 14.95 10.73 4.42
CA GLU A 17 15.34 11.59 3.31
C GLU A 17 14.10 12.21 2.63
N PRO A 18 13.95 13.55 2.65
CA PRO A 18 12.87 14.23 1.93
C PRO A 18 12.97 14.04 0.41
N ILE A 19 11.85 14.20 -0.27
CA ILE A 19 11.76 14.15 -1.73
C ILE A 19 12.75 15.10 -2.38
N ASN A 20 13.52 14.55 -3.32
CA ASN A 20 14.55 15.25 -4.06
C ASN A 20 14.78 14.61 -5.42
N CYS A 21 15.25 15.42 -6.36
CA CYS A 21 15.73 15.01 -7.67
C CYS A 21 16.62 16.12 -8.23
N THR A 22 17.71 15.74 -8.91
CA THR A 22 18.51 16.66 -9.71
C THR A 22 18.33 16.31 -11.18
N ALA A 23 18.12 17.29 -12.04
CA ALA A 23 17.99 17.10 -13.48
C ALA A 23 18.85 18.10 -14.27
N SER A 24 19.46 17.63 -15.35
CA SER A 24 20.20 18.43 -16.33
C SER A 24 19.64 18.13 -17.71
N VAL A 25 18.98 19.13 -18.32
CA VAL A 25 18.25 18.96 -19.59
C VAL A 25 18.91 19.82 -20.67
N SER A 26 19.14 19.21 -21.83
CA SER A 26 19.54 19.88 -23.07
C SER A 26 18.46 19.72 -24.15
N SER A 27 18.70 20.24 -25.35
CA SER A 27 17.80 20.01 -26.49
C SER A 27 17.85 18.58 -27.03
N MET A 28 18.83 17.77 -26.62
CA MET A 28 19.07 16.42 -27.15
C MET A 28 19.02 15.34 -26.08
N SER A 29 19.13 15.67 -24.80
CA SER A 29 19.28 14.67 -23.74
C SER A 29 18.77 15.16 -22.39
N CYS A 30 18.47 14.21 -21.51
CA CYS A 30 18.09 14.47 -20.14
C CYS A 30 18.85 13.54 -19.19
N GLU A 31 19.57 14.12 -18.23
CA GLU A 31 20.23 13.35 -17.17
C GLU A 31 19.57 13.65 -15.83
N VAL A 32 19.24 12.60 -15.06
CA VAL A 32 18.63 12.73 -13.74
C VAL A 32 19.41 11.96 -12.69
N TRP A 33 19.59 12.56 -11.50
CA TRP A 33 20.10 11.90 -10.30
C TRP A 33 18.98 11.82 -9.28
N ILE A 34 18.62 10.60 -8.90
CA ILE A 34 17.47 10.38 -8.04
C ILE A 34 17.59 9.10 -7.22
N PRO A 35 17.24 9.14 -5.94
CA PRO A 35 17.01 7.94 -5.15
C PRO A 35 15.61 7.41 -5.46
N THR A 36 15.52 6.30 -6.22
CA THR A 36 14.25 5.75 -6.72
C THR A 36 14.13 4.24 -6.53
N GLN A 37 12.90 3.75 -6.46
CA GLN A 37 12.53 2.33 -6.49
C GLN A 37 12.00 1.90 -7.87
N ALA A 38 11.92 2.81 -8.84
CA ALA A 38 11.23 2.64 -10.12
C ALA A 38 12.02 3.26 -11.28
N GLN A 39 13.24 2.77 -11.53
CA GLN A 39 14.19 3.35 -12.48
C GLN A 39 13.60 3.50 -13.89
N HIS A 40 12.88 2.49 -14.37
CA HIS A 40 12.29 2.52 -15.71
C HIS A 40 11.17 3.56 -15.81
N GLN A 41 10.29 3.67 -14.81
CA GLN A 41 9.24 4.70 -14.79
C GLN A 41 9.83 6.11 -14.68
N VAL A 42 10.93 6.26 -13.94
CA VAL A 42 11.68 7.53 -13.89
C VAL A 42 12.21 7.91 -15.27
N GLN A 43 12.77 6.95 -16.04
CA GLN A 43 13.27 7.19 -17.39
C GLN A 43 12.16 7.70 -18.31
N ILE A 44 11.02 7.01 -18.33
CA ILE A 44 9.83 7.39 -19.11
C ILE A 44 9.37 8.82 -18.73
N ALA A 45 9.19 9.09 -17.43
CA ALA A 45 8.70 10.39 -16.96
C ALA A 45 9.69 11.53 -17.27
N ALA A 46 10.99 11.27 -17.21
CA ALA A 46 12.02 12.22 -17.58
C ALA A 46 12.01 12.50 -19.10
N ALA A 47 11.91 11.46 -19.93
CA ALA A 47 11.84 11.58 -21.39
C ALA A 47 10.64 12.44 -21.81
N GLU A 48 9.45 12.13 -21.27
CA GLU A 48 8.20 12.86 -21.53
C GLU A 48 8.33 14.33 -21.13
N ALA A 49 8.82 14.62 -19.92
CA ALA A 49 8.97 15.99 -19.42
C ALA A 49 10.03 16.80 -20.19
N ALA A 50 11.12 16.16 -20.62
CA ALA A 50 12.18 16.79 -21.39
C ALA A 50 11.80 16.98 -22.87
N GLY A 51 10.92 16.13 -23.41
CA GLY A 51 10.55 16.10 -24.83
C GLY A 51 11.62 15.42 -25.69
N VAL A 52 12.26 14.36 -25.18
CA VAL A 52 13.31 13.57 -25.86
C VAL A 52 12.94 12.08 -25.88
N SER A 53 13.70 11.25 -26.61
CA SER A 53 13.54 9.79 -26.57
C SER A 53 13.97 9.23 -25.21
N GLU A 54 13.42 8.08 -24.79
CA GLU A 54 13.89 7.37 -23.59
C GLU A 54 15.37 6.97 -23.69
N ASP A 55 15.85 6.66 -24.90
CA ASP A 55 17.26 6.34 -25.18
C ASP A 55 18.21 7.52 -24.92
N ASP A 56 17.67 8.75 -24.95
CA ASP A 56 18.41 9.98 -24.68
C ASP A 56 18.35 10.39 -23.19
N VAL A 57 17.79 9.52 -22.33
CA VAL A 57 17.69 9.73 -20.88
C VAL A 57 18.69 8.86 -20.13
N THR A 58 19.51 9.50 -19.29
CA THR A 58 20.38 8.81 -18.34
C THR A 58 19.82 8.94 -16.92
N VAL A 59 19.53 7.80 -16.27
CA VAL A 59 19.06 7.73 -14.88
C VAL A 59 20.19 7.28 -13.96
N ASN A 60 20.74 8.22 -13.21
CA ASN A 60 21.71 7.96 -12.16
C ASN A 60 21.00 7.66 -10.83
N THR A 61 20.87 6.37 -10.50
CA THR A 61 20.25 5.96 -9.22
C THR A 61 21.22 6.21 -8.06
N THR A 62 20.84 7.07 -7.13
CA THR A 62 21.66 7.37 -5.93
C THR A 62 21.28 6.50 -4.74
N PHE A 63 22.06 6.58 -3.65
CA PHE A 63 21.65 6.00 -2.36
C PHE A 63 20.30 6.56 -1.91
N LEU A 64 19.46 5.69 -1.35
CA LEU A 64 18.06 5.95 -1.05
C LEU A 64 17.81 5.94 0.47
N GLY A 65 17.43 7.08 1.03
CA GLY A 65 17.16 7.25 2.47
C GLY A 65 15.76 6.80 2.90
N GLY A 66 15.30 5.66 2.35
CA GLY A 66 13.97 5.12 2.54
C GLY A 66 13.01 5.46 1.40
N GLY A 67 12.00 4.62 1.22
CA GLY A 67 10.99 4.79 0.17
C GLY A 67 9.62 4.30 0.61
N PHE A 68 9.56 3.06 1.10
CA PHE A 68 8.32 2.45 1.62
C PHE A 68 7.13 2.49 0.64
N GLY A 69 7.40 2.68 -0.66
CA GLY A 69 6.41 2.88 -1.72
C GLY A 69 6.43 4.28 -2.34
N ARG A 70 6.73 5.33 -1.55
CA ARG A 70 6.79 6.74 -2.01
C ARG A 70 7.74 6.97 -3.18
N ARG A 71 8.90 6.31 -3.14
CA ARG A 71 9.98 6.47 -4.12
C ARG A 71 9.79 5.59 -5.36
N GLY A 72 8.60 5.01 -5.52
CA GLY A 72 8.10 4.47 -6.78
C GLY A 72 7.20 5.43 -7.55
N GLU A 73 7.01 6.66 -7.08
CA GLU A 73 6.35 7.75 -7.82
C GLU A 73 7.41 8.59 -8.57
N THR A 74 6.98 9.36 -9.58
CA THR A 74 7.87 10.09 -10.51
C THR A 74 7.59 11.60 -10.55
N ASP A 75 6.68 12.09 -9.71
CA ASP A 75 6.26 13.50 -9.64
C ASP A 75 7.44 14.48 -9.48
N MET A 76 8.41 14.12 -8.64
CA MET A 76 9.63 14.91 -8.42
C MET A 76 10.56 14.96 -9.64
N VAL A 77 10.54 13.93 -10.49
CA VAL A 77 11.33 13.89 -11.73
C VAL A 77 10.79 14.92 -12.71
N THR A 78 9.48 14.89 -12.95
CA THR A 78 8.81 15.85 -13.85
C THR A 78 9.08 17.29 -13.41
N GLN A 79 8.99 17.59 -12.10
CA GLN A 79 9.29 18.92 -11.56
C GLN A 79 10.73 19.35 -11.84
N ALA A 80 11.72 18.49 -11.53
CA ALA A 80 13.13 18.83 -11.71
C ALA A 80 13.50 19.02 -13.19
N VAL A 81 13.00 18.15 -14.07
CA VAL A 81 13.24 18.20 -15.52
C VAL A 81 12.64 19.46 -16.13
N LEU A 82 11.37 19.77 -15.84
CA LEU A 82 10.73 20.99 -16.34
C LEU A 82 11.43 22.25 -15.83
N ALA A 83 11.84 22.27 -14.56
CA ALA A 83 12.59 23.39 -14.01
C ALA A 83 13.94 23.58 -14.71
N SER A 84 14.72 22.51 -14.85
CA SER A 84 16.02 22.48 -15.56
C SER A 84 15.90 23.00 -16.99
N ARG A 85 14.88 22.53 -17.71
CA ARG A 85 14.57 22.98 -19.08
C ARG A 85 14.22 24.47 -19.14
N ALA A 86 13.42 24.96 -18.19
CA ALA A 86 13.01 26.36 -18.15
C ALA A 86 14.19 27.32 -17.90
N VAL A 87 15.16 26.91 -17.08
CA VAL A 87 16.33 27.75 -16.73
C VAL A 87 17.57 27.49 -17.59
N GLY A 88 17.56 26.43 -18.40
CA GLY A 88 18.68 26.03 -19.27
C GLY A 88 19.95 25.62 -18.51
N ARG A 89 19.82 25.10 -17.29
CA ARG A 89 20.95 24.67 -16.44
C ARG A 89 20.53 23.54 -15.49
N PRO A 90 21.46 22.76 -14.93
CA PRO A 90 21.13 21.76 -13.93
C PRO A 90 20.35 22.34 -12.75
N VAL A 91 19.28 21.67 -12.34
CA VAL A 91 18.43 22.05 -11.20
C VAL A 91 18.31 20.88 -10.24
N LYS A 92 18.54 21.15 -8.96
CA LYS A 92 18.18 20.25 -7.86
C LYS A 92 16.95 20.79 -7.17
N ILE A 93 15.92 19.95 -7.06
CA ILE A 93 14.79 20.21 -6.17
C ILE A 93 14.96 19.39 -4.90
N THR A 94 14.54 19.96 -3.78
CA THR A 94 14.41 19.26 -2.51
C THR A 94 13.22 19.87 -1.80
N TRP A 95 12.23 19.04 -1.48
CA TRP A 95 11.06 19.49 -0.76
C TRP A 95 11.40 19.66 0.72
N SER A 96 10.80 20.67 1.35
CA SER A 96 10.74 20.72 2.81
C SER A 96 10.01 19.49 3.36
N ARG A 97 10.18 19.18 4.65
CA ARG A 97 9.44 18.09 5.30
C ARG A 97 7.93 18.33 5.21
N GLU A 98 7.51 19.57 5.37
CA GLU A 98 6.12 20.00 5.31
C GLU A 98 5.51 19.78 3.91
N GLU A 99 6.25 20.11 2.86
CA GLU A 99 5.84 19.84 1.47
C GLU A 99 5.80 18.35 1.16
N ASP A 100 6.79 17.57 1.61
CA ASP A 100 6.82 16.11 1.49
C ASP A 100 5.60 15.46 2.14
N THR A 101 5.30 15.82 3.39
CA THR A 101 4.13 15.27 4.08
C THR A 101 2.81 15.76 3.49
N ARG A 102 2.72 16.99 2.94
CA ARG A 102 1.49 17.54 2.35
C ARG A 102 1.20 17.02 0.94
N ASN A 103 2.22 16.68 0.17
CA ASN A 103 2.11 16.23 -1.21
C ASN A 103 2.49 14.74 -1.36
N ASP A 104 2.29 13.96 -0.30
CA ASP A 104 2.52 12.52 -0.33
C ASP A 104 1.48 11.82 -1.21
N PHE A 105 1.78 10.59 -1.61
CA PHE A 105 0.80 9.64 -2.14
C PHE A 105 0.44 8.68 -1.01
N TYR A 106 -0.51 9.07 -0.18
CA TYR A 106 -0.77 8.43 1.10
C TYR A 106 -1.17 6.96 0.96
N ARG A 107 -0.86 6.15 1.97
CA ARG A 107 -1.62 4.92 2.19
C ARG A 107 -3.10 5.28 2.21
N PRO A 108 -3.98 4.61 1.44
CA PRO A 108 -5.41 4.94 1.48
C PRO A 108 -5.96 4.87 2.91
N MET A 109 -6.97 5.69 3.21
CA MET A 109 -7.87 5.39 4.32
C MET A 109 -8.75 4.21 3.93
N ALA A 110 -9.21 3.43 4.91
CA ALA A 110 -10.16 2.35 4.64
C ALA A 110 -11.21 2.26 5.73
N TYR A 111 -12.42 1.89 5.34
CA TYR A 111 -13.52 1.52 6.22
C TYR A 111 -13.91 0.07 5.95
N GLY A 112 -13.87 -0.77 6.97
CA GLY A 112 -14.24 -2.18 6.89
C GLY A 112 -15.45 -2.47 7.77
N ARG A 113 -16.47 -3.13 7.22
CA ARG A 113 -17.55 -3.74 8.01
C ARG A 113 -17.44 -5.26 7.90
N LEU A 114 -17.38 -5.93 9.04
CA LEU A 114 -17.27 -7.38 9.12
C LEU A 114 -18.50 -7.98 9.78
N ARG A 115 -18.90 -9.15 9.29
CA ARG A 115 -19.95 -9.98 9.88
C ARG A 115 -19.50 -11.42 9.87
N ALA A 116 -19.68 -12.11 10.98
CA ALA A 116 -19.46 -13.55 11.06
C ALA A 116 -20.61 -14.29 11.75
N ALA A 117 -20.90 -15.47 11.23
CA ALA A 117 -21.77 -16.44 11.88
C ALA A 117 -20.91 -17.44 12.65
N LEU A 118 -21.32 -17.76 13.87
CA LEU A 118 -20.70 -18.78 14.72
C LEU A 118 -21.68 -19.93 14.92
N ASP A 119 -21.18 -21.16 14.95
CA ASP A 119 -21.95 -22.32 15.40
C ASP A 119 -22.04 -22.39 16.94
N SER A 120 -22.67 -23.44 17.47
CA SER A 120 -22.81 -23.64 18.93
C SER A 120 -21.48 -23.89 19.64
N ASN A 121 -20.42 -24.22 18.91
CA ASN A 121 -19.08 -24.47 19.44
C ASN A 121 -18.16 -23.25 19.27
N GLY A 122 -18.66 -22.13 18.74
CA GLY A 122 -17.87 -20.92 18.49
C GLY A 122 -17.07 -20.93 17.17
N ASN A 123 -17.25 -21.95 16.31
CA ASN A 123 -16.56 -22.01 15.02
C ASN A 123 -17.19 -21.04 14.02
N VAL A 124 -16.35 -20.37 13.22
CA VAL A 124 -16.82 -19.49 12.16
C VAL A 124 -17.41 -20.29 10.99
N THR A 125 -18.72 -20.15 10.76
CA THR A 125 -19.41 -20.82 9.65
C THR A 125 -19.60 -19.94 8.42
N GLY A 126 -19.51 -18.62 8.60
CA GLY A 126 -19.58 -17.67 7.50
C GLY A 126 -18.91 -16.35 7.87
N TRP A 127 -18.30 -15.72 6.87
CA TRP A 127 -17.54 -14.48 7.00
C TRP A 127 -17.84 -13.55 5.84
N ARG A 128 -18.22 -12.31 6.14
CA ARG A 128 -18.39 -11.24 5.17
C ARG A 128 -17.54 -10.06 5.58
N HIS A 129 -16.72 -9.56 4.66
CA HIS A 129 -15.93 -8.35 4.86
C HIS A 129 -16.16 -7.40 3.69
N ARG A 130 -16.77 -6.25 3.98
CA ARG A 130 -17.02 -5.19 3.01
C ARG A 130 -16.07 -4.02 3.27
N ILE A 131 -15.26 -3.67 2.28
CA ILE A 131 -14.18 -2.69 2.37
C ILE A 131 -14.51 -1.51 1.45
N ALA A 132 -14.53 -0.30 2.00
CA ALA A 132 -14.60 0.94 1.24
C ALA A 132 -13.26 1.68 1.33
N SER A 133 -12.63 1.93 0.17
CA SER A 133 -11.29 2.53 0.11
C SER A 133 -11.01 3.11 -1.30
N PRO A 134 -10.23 4.20 -1.43
CA PRO A 134 -9.71 4.68 -2.72
C PRO A 134 -8.83 3.63 -3.42
N SER A 135 -8.81 3.62 -4.76
CA SER A 135 -7.99 2.68 -5.54
C SER A 135 -6.63 3.27 -5.95
N ILE A 136 -5.54 2.60 -5.55
CA ILE A 136 -4.18 2.93 -5.98
C ILE A 136 -4.02 2.61 -7.47
N LEU A 137 -4.53 1.46 -7.92
CA LEU A 137 -4.36 1.02 -9.30
C LEU A 137 -5.14 1.89 -10.29
N LYS A 138 -6.32 2.38 -9.91
CA LYS A 138 -7.10 3.31 -10.74
C LYS A 138 -6.39 4.63 -10.91
N ARG A 139 -5.84 5.20 -9.82
CA ARG A 139 -5.03 6.44 -9.89
C ARG A 139 -3.82 6.25 -10.82
N ARG A 140 -3.15 5.10 -10.74
CA ARG A 140 -2.02 4.77 -11.61
C ARG A 140 -2.42 4.39 -13.05
N ALA A 141 -3.70 4.52 -13.42
CA ALA A 141 -4.23 4.11 -14.72
C ALA A 141 -3.81 2.68 -15.12
N SER A 142 -3.70 1.78 -14.13
CA SER A 142 -3.23 0.42 -14.36
C SER A 142 -4.25 -0.38 -15.15
N PHE A 143 -3.79 -1.10 -16.18
CA PHE A 143 -4.64 -2.02 -16.93
C PHE A 143 -5.27 -3.11 -16.05
N ALA A 144 -4.70 -3.38 -14.87
CA ALA A 144 -5.30 -4.30 -13.90
C ALA A 144 -6.66 -3.83 -13.35
N THR A 145 -7.02 -2.56 -13.52
CA THR A 145 -8.34 -2.01 -13.12
C THR A 145 -9.43 -2.10 -14.18
N PHE A 146 -9.15 -2.61 -15.40
CA PHE A 146 -10.17 -2.74 -16.44
C PHE A 146 -11.31 -3.70 -16.07
N SER A 147 -11.12 -4.57 -15.08
CA SER A 147 -12.18 -5.40 -14.48
C SER A 147 -13.00 -4.69 -13.40
N GLY A 148 -12.73 -3.42 -13.11
CA GLY A 148 -13.41 -2.63 -12.06
C GLY A 148 -12.95 -2.94 -10.62
N HIS A 149 -11.93 -3.79 -10.46
CA HIS A 149 -11.47 -4.26 -9.15
C HIS A 149 -9.99 -3.91 -8.91
N ASP A 150 -9.70 -3.28 -7.77
CA ASP A 150 -8.34 -3.12 -7.28
C ASP A 150 -8.01 -4.27 -6.33
N ILE A 151 -7.34 -5.30 -6.85
CA ILE A 151 -6.95 -6.47 -6.06
C ILE A 151 -6.06 -6.11 -4.87
N THR A 152 -5.33 -4.99 -4.96
CA THR A 152 -4.43 -4.55 -3.89
C THR A 152 -5.21 -3.97 -2.71
N SER A 153 -6.44 -3.49 -2.92
CA SER A 153 -7.31 -2.94 -1.86
C SER A 153 -7.90 -4.02 -0.95
N VAL A 154 -7.93 -5.28 -1.40
CA VAL A 154 -8.48 -6.42 -0.64
C VAL A 154 -7.41 -7.39 -0.14
N GLU A 155 -6.12 -7.11 -0.37
CA GLU A 155 -5.03 -7.87 0.24
C GLU A 155 -5.15 -7.86 1.77
N GLY A 156 -4.86 -8.98 2.42
CA GLY A 156 -5.09 -9.23 3.84
C GLY A 156 -6.52 -9.70 4.16
N ALA A 157 -7.50 -9.35 3.33
CA ALA A 157 -8.88 -9.83 3.46
C ALA A 157 -9.19 -11.00 2.53
N ALA A 158 -8.79 -10.89 1.25
CA ALA A 158 -9.06 -11.90 0.22
C ALA A 158 -8.15 -13.14 0.31
N ASN A 159 -6.97 -13.00 0.92
CA ASN A 159 -5.99 -14.07 1.13
C ASN A 159 -5.83 -14.41 2.62
N LEU A 160 -6.92 -14.28 3.39
CA LEU A 160 -6.98 -14.64 4.80
C LEU A 160 -6.52 -16.10 5.00
N PRO A 161 -5.59 -16.39 5.92
CA PRO A 161 -5.04 -17.74 6.06
C PRO A 161 -5.97 -18.70 6.80
N TYR A 162 -7.04 -18.19 7.41
CA TYR A 162 -7.98 -18.94 8.24
C TYR A 162 -8.88 -19.88 7.42
N GLN A 163 -9.10 -21.09 7.93
CA GLN A 163 -10.06 -22.04 7.40
C GLN A 163 -11.49 -21.62 7.76
N ILE A 164 -12.05 -20.73 6.94
CA ILE A 164 -13.45 -20.33 7.04
C ILE A 164 -14.18 -20.86 5.80
N PRO A 165 -15.21 -21.70 5.96
CA PRO A 165 -15.81 -22.44 4.86
C PRO A 165 -16.57 -21.55 3.87
N ASN A 166 -17.16 -20.44 4.33
CA ASN A 166 -17.94 -19.53 3.51
C ASN A 166 -17.42 -18.10 3.69
N GLN A 167 -16.82 -17.53 2.65
CA GLN A 167 -16.25 -16.18 2.68
C GLN A 167 -16.79 -15.32 1.54
N LEU A 168 -17.19 -14.10 1.85
CA LEU A 168 -17.55 -13.06 0.88
C LEU A 168 -16.74 -11.80 1.17
N ILE A 169 -15.87 -11.41 0.25
CA ILE A 169 -15.09 -10.17 0.32
C ILE A 169 -15.64 -9.21 -0.73
N GLU A 170 -16.08 -8.05 -0.29
CA GLU A 170 -16.65 -7.02 -1.15
C GLU A 170 -15.78 -5.78 -1.12
N TYR A 171 -15.42 -5.29 -2.29
CA TYR A 171 -14.72 -4.02 -2.44
C TYR A 171 -15.65 -2.96 -3.00
N VAL A 172 -15.74 -1.83 -2.30
CA VAL A 172 -16.48 -0.63 -2.70
C VAL A 172 -15.47 0.48 -2.95
N MET A 173 -15.07 0.62 -4.21
CA MET A 173 -14.16 1.68 -4.63
C MET A 173 -14.75 3.05 -4.30
N THR A 174 -14.06 3.81 -3.46
CA THR A 174 -14.52 5.12 -2.97
C THR A 174 -13.42 6.15 -3.20
N GLU A 175 -13.51 6.86 -4.31
CA GLU A 175 -12.48 7.82 -4.73
C GLU A 175 -12.58 9.14 -3.95
N THR A 176 -11.42 9.75 -3.69
CA THR A 176 -11.29 11.02 -2.98
C THR A 176 -10.28 11.92 -3.68
N PRO A 177 -10.32 13.25 -3.49
CA PRO A 177 -9.29 14.15 -4.02
C PRO A 177 -7.89 13.95 -3.41
N VAL A 178 -7.78 13.23 -2.28
CA VAL A 178 -6.50 12.93 -1.63
C VAL A 178 -5.73 11.90 -2.47
N PRO A 179 -4.50 12.20 -2.93
CA PRO A 179 -3.71 11.27 -3.72
C PRO A 179 -3.28 10.05 -2.89
N VAL A 180 -3.49 8.85 -3.43
CA VAL A 180 -3.11 7.59 -2.75
C VAL A 180 -2.02 6.83 -3.50
N GLY A 181 -1.14 6.16 -2.78
CA GLY A 181 -0.01 5.42 -3.34
C GLY A 181 0.18 4.07 -2.67
N PHE A 182 1.10 3.30 -3.26
CA PHE A 182 1.62 2.12 -2.56
C PHE A 182 2.33 2.59 -1.32
N TRP A 183 1.92 2.06 -0.17
CA TRP A 183 2.59 2.20 1.12
C TRP A 183 2.96 0.81 1.60
N ARG A 184 3.95 0.67 2.50
CA ARG A 184 4.48 -0.63 2.92
C ARG A 184 3.37 -1.62 3.31
N SER A 185 3.37 -2.81 2.70
CA SER A 185 2.34 -3.85 2.88
C SER A 185 0.98 -3.57 2.21
N VAL A 186 0.88 -2.53 1.37
CA VAL A 186 -0.26 -2.20 0.49
C VAL A 186 -1.61 -2.41 1.18
N GLY A 187 -2.53 -3.24 0.68
CA GLY A 187 -3.85 -3.44 1.32
C GLY A 187 -3.77 -4.21 2.63
N SER A 188 -2.80 -5.14 2.74
CA SER A 188 -2.60 -5.92 3.98
C SER A 188 -2.28 -5.01 5.17
N SER A 189 -1.70 -3.82 4.93
CA SER A 189 -1.41 -2.84 5.98
C SER A 189 -2.65 -2.28 6.69
N GLN A 190 -3.81 -2.31 6.01
CA GLN A 190 -5.10 -1.88 6.55
C GLN A 190 -5.90 -3.10 7.00
N ASN A 191 -6.04 -4.08 6.10
CA ASN A 191 -6.95 -5.19 6.29
C ASN A 191 -6.49 -6.17 7.37
N ALA A 192 -5.18 -6.34 7.60
CA ALA A 192 -4.70 -7.22 8.67
C ALA A 192 -5.12 -6.69 10.06
N PHE A 193 -5.03 -5.38 10.31
CA PHE A 193 -5.53 -4.79 11.55
C PHE A 193 -7.03 -5.07 11.74
N ILE A 194 -7.81 -4.86 10.67
CA ILE A 194 -9.25 -5.05 10.66
C ILE A 194 -9.63 -6.52 10.92
N THR A 195 -9.03 -7.45 10.15
CA THR A 195 -9.34 -8.88 10.25
C THR A 195 -8.90 -9.46 11.58
N GLU A 196 -7.69 -9.12 12.05
CA GLU A 196 -7.16 -9.67 13.30
C GLU A 196 -7.86 -9.12 14.53
N SER A 197 -8.31 -7.86 14.51
CA SER A 197 -9.15 -7.31 15.58
C SER A 197 -10.49 -8.04 15.65
N PHE A 198 -11.12 -8.27 14.50
CA PHE A 198 -12.40 -8.98 14.46
C PHE A 198 -12.27 -10.44 14.91
N VAL A 199 -11.19 -11.13 14.56
CA VAL A 199 -10.92 -12.48 15.05
C VAL A 199 -10.78 -12.54 16.57
N ASP A 200 -10.22 -11.50 17.19
CA ASP A 200 -10.17 -11.38 18.65
C ASP A 200 -11.56 -11.26 19.28
N GLU A 201 -12.43 -10.45 18.67
CA GLU A 201 -13.82 -10.31 19.09
C GLU A 201 -14.61 -11.61 18.92
N LEU A 202 -14.33 -12.39 17.86
CA LEU A 202 -14.92 -13.72 17.67
C LEU A 202 -14.46 -14.70 18.76
N ALA A 203 -13.16 -14.71 19.08
CA ALA A 203 -12.64 -15.53 20.17
C ALA A 203 -13.30 -15.18 21.50
N HIS A 204 -13.45 -13.88 21.79
CA HIS A 204 -14.14 -13.40 22.99
C HIS A 204 -15.60 -13.84 23.03
N ALA A 205 -16.34 -13.67 21.93
CA ALA A 205 -17.73 -14.11 21.82
C ALA A 205 -17.90 -15.64 21.95
N ALA A 206 -16.89 -16.40 21.52
CA ALA A 206 -16.81 -17.85 21.67
C ALA A 206 -16.33 -18.31 23.07
N LEU A 207 -15.95 -17.38 23.96
CA LEU A 207 -15.33 -17.65 25.26
C LEU A 207 -14.06 -18.51 25.15
N GLN A 208 -13.30 -18.31 24.07
CA GLN A 208 -12.05 -19.02 23.80
C GLN A 208 -10.86 -18.06 23.91
N ASP A 209 -9.71 -18.62 24.32
CA ASP A 209 -8.44 -17.90 24.30
C ASP A 209 -8.09 -17.46 22.86
N PRO A 210 -7.73 -16.18 22.60
CA PRO A 210 -7.52 -15.71 21.23
C PRO A 210 -6.34 -16.34 20.50
N TYR A 211 -5.33 -16.84 21.21
CA TYR A 211 -4.24 -17.60 20.59
C TYR A 211 -4.74 -18.97 20.11
N THR A 212 -5.43 -19.70 20.99
CA THR A 212 -6.01 -21.01 20.69
C THR A 212 -7.01 -20.92 19.54
N TYR A 213 -7.89 -19.90 19.57
CA TYR A 213 -8.86 -19.63 18.52
C TYR A 213 -8.21 -19.44 17.14
N ARG A 214 -7.18 -18.57 17.05
CA ARG A 214 -6.42 -18.36 15.81
C ARG A 214 -5.72 -19.63 15.36
N ARG A 215 -5.16 -20.39 16.30
CA ARG A 215 -4.45 -21.64 15.99
C ARG A 215 -5.36 -22.70 15.38
N GLU A 216 -6.60 -22.81 15.88
CA GLU A 216 -7.66 -23.68 15.34
C GLU A 216 -8.10 -23.24 13.94
N LEU A 217 -8.26 -21.94 13.72
CA LEU A 217 -8.53 -21.40 12.39
C LEU A 217 -7.39 -21.65 11.38
N LEU A 218 -6.14 -21.84 11.86
CA LEU A 218 -4.96 -22.09 11.03
C LEU A 218 -4.67 -23.57 10.77
N VAL A 219 -5.61 -24.48 11.04
CA VAL A 219 -5.48 -25.90 10.68
C VAL A 219 -5.08 -26.04 9.21
N GLY A 220 -4.19 -27.00 8.89
CA GLY A 220 -3.68 -27.20 7.54
C GLY A 220 -2.71 -26.10 7.04
N LYS A 221 -2.33 -25.12 7.89
CA LYS A 221 -1.35 -24.07 7.58
C LYS A 221 -0.12 -24.19 8.49
N PRO A 222 0.71 -25.24 8.34
CA PRO A 222 1.78 -25.57 9.30
C PRO A 222 2.82 -24.44 9.47
N ARG A 223 3.08 -23.65 8.42
CA ARG A 223 3.97 -22.48 8.53
C ARG A 223 3.38 -21.36 9.40
N PHE A 224 2.07 -21.10 9.30
CA PHE A 224 1.41 -20.07 10.10
C PHE A 224 1.29 -20.50 11.55
N GLN A 225 0.86 -21.75 11.79
CA GLN A 225 0.83 -22.31 13.15
C GLN A 225 2.20 -22.26 13.81
N LYS A 226 3.28 -22.63 13.10
CA LYS A 226 4.64 -22.55 13.64
C LYS A 226 5.05 -21.13 14.07
N VAL A 227 4.65 -20.11 13.31
CA VAL A 227 4.93 -18.70 13.66
C VAL A 227 4.14 -18.29 14.91
N LEU A 228 2.85 -18.66 14.95
CA LEU A 228 1.99 -18.35 16.09
C LEU A 228 2.45 -19.06 17.37
N ASP A 229 2.75 -20.36 17.28
CA ASP A 229 3.25 -21.19 18.38
C ASP A 229 4.58 -20.64 18.94
N LEU A 230 5.50 -20.24 18.05
CA LEU A 230 6.76 -19.62 18.46
C LEU A 230 6.56 -18.25 19.12
N ALA A 231 5.63 -17.43 18.61
CA ALA A 231 5.33 -16.13 19.20
C ALA A 231 4.76 -16.29 20.62
N ALA A 232 3.85 -17.24 20.83
CA ALA A 232 3.31 -17.57 22.15
C ALA A 232 4.42 -18.09 23.09
N GLU A 233 5.25 -19.04 22.65
CA GLU A 233 6.38 -19.56 23.43
C GLU A 233 7.32 -18.45 23.94
N LYS A 234 7.59 -17.44 23.10
CA LYS A 234 8.47 -16.32 23.47
C LYS A 234 7.79 -15.24 24.31
N ALA A 235 6.46 -15.14 24.27
CA ALA A 235 5.71 -14.18 25.06
C ALA A 235 5.52 -14.63 26.52
N GLY A 236 5.54 -15.96 26.77
CA GLY A 236 5.23 -16.56 28.07
C GLY A 236 3.74 -16.83 28.26
#